data_AF-A0AAW0Y4T8-F1
#
_entry.id   AF-A0AAW0Y4T8-F1
#
_cell.length_a   1.000
_cell.length_b   1.000
_cell.length_c   1.000
_cell.angle_alpha   90.00
_cell.angle_beta   90.00
_cell.angle_gamma   90.00
#
_symmetry.space_group_name_H-M   'P 1'
#
loop_
_entity.id
_entity.type
_entity.pdbx_description
1 polymer ?
#
loop_
_entity_poly.entity_id
_entity_poly.type
_entity_poly.pdbx_seq_one_letter_code
_entity_poly.pdbx_strand_id
1 'polypeptide(L)'
;VEVKDVATSGSGLAFVVYPAALSLMPLPQLWSVLFFLMLMSLGFGSQFTMVETVTTALADQFEWMRQRKTLVVVTTCVIIFLMGLTMCLEGGIFMFELFFFYSAGVSVIMLGILQLLGVQYVYGTSVSSSLNIGYMHRILYSRFSE
;
A
#
# COMPACT_ATOMS: atom_id res chain seq x y z
N VAL A 1 23.71 4.23 -25.75
CA VAL A 1 22.24 4.02 -25.83
C VAL A 1 21.59 5.25 -25.22
N GLU A 2 20.77 5.97 -25.97
CA GLU A 2 20.14 7.21 -25.49
C GLU A 2 19.22 6.93 -24.29
N VAL A 3 19.18 7.87 -23.35
CA VAL A 3 18.45 7.79 -22.06
C VAL A 3 16.93 7.59 -22.27
N LYS A 4 16.43 7.80 -23.49
CA LYS A 4 15.01 7.70 -23.85
C LYS A 4 14.51 6.27 -24.04
N ASP A 5 15.37 5.32 -24.42
CA ASP A 5 14.99 3.90 -24.60
C ASP A 5 15.05 3.08 -23.30
N VAL A 6 15.75 3.58 -22.27
CA VAL A 6 15.89 2.92 -20.96
C VAL A 6 14.93 3.45 -19.90
N ALA A 7 14.10 4.44 -20.23
CA ALA A 7 13.11 5.00 -19.30
C ALA A 7 11.72 4.36 -19.49
N THR A 8 11.64 3.04 -19.37
CA THR A 8 10.34 2.36 -19.24
C THR A 8 9.91 2.48 -17.77
N SER A 9 9.06 3.45 -17.46
CA SER A 9 8.54 3.71 -16.11
C SER A 9 7.95 2.44 -15.47
N GLY A 10 8.12 2.28 -14.14
CA GLY A 10 7.50 1.20 -13.36
C GLY A 10 8.49 0.15 -12.85
N SER A 11 8.01 -1.09 -12.69
CA SER A 11 8.78 -2.23 -12.14
C SER A 11 9.98 -2.61 -13.01
N GLY A 12 9.92 -2.43 -14.33
CA GLY A 12 11.03 -2.67 -15.25
C GLY A 12 12.25 -1.78 -14.97
N LEU A 13 12.04 -0.53 -14.55
CA LEU A 13 13.13 0.37 -14.17
C LEU A 13 13.85 -0.13 -12.91
N ALA A 14 13.07 -0.52 -11.88
CA ALA A 14 13.56 -1.07 -10.61
C ALA A 14 14.38 -2.36 -10.76
N PHE A 15 13.96 -3.28 -11.64
CA PHE A 15 14.54 -4.63 -11.72
C PHE A 15 15.45 -4.88 -12.92
N VAL A 16 15.51 -3.96 -13.90
CA VAL A 16 16.38 -4.09 -15.08
C VAL A 16 17.43 -2.98 -15.10
N VAL A 17 16.99 -1.71 -15.01
CA VAL A 17 17.88 -0.56 -15.17
C VAL A 17 18.77 -0.35 -13.95
N TYR A 18 18.22 -0.43 -12.73
CA TYR A 18 19.02 -0.26 -11.51
C TYR A 18 20.06 -1.37 -11.33
N PRO A 19 19.76 -2.67 -11.42
CA PRO A 19 20.78 -3.71 -11.31
C PRO A 19 21.88 -3.58 -12.37
N ALA A 20 21.53 -3.18 -13.61
CA ALA A 20 22.51 -2.89 -14.66
C ALA A 20 23.44 -1.73 -14.27
N ALA A 21 22.91 -0.66 -13.67
CA ALA A 21 23.73 0.45 -13.17
C ALA A 21 24.60 0.04 -11.97
N LEU A 22 24.07 -0.76 -11.03
CA LEU A 22 24.80 -1.24 -9.86
C LEU A 22 26.00 -2.13 -10.24
N SER A 23 25.90 -2.88 -11.34
CA SER A 23 27.00 -3.72 -11.85
C SER A 23 28.23 -2.94 -12.33
N LEU A 24 28.09 -1.65 -12.61
CA LEU A 24 29.17 -0.77 -13.07
C LEU A 24 29.96 -0.13 -11.92
N MET A 25 29.46 -0.25 -10.68
CA MET A 25 30.12 0.31 -9.49
C MET A 25 31.19 -0.63 -8.93
N PRO A 26 32.24 -0.10 -8.27
CA PRO A 26 33.22 -0.93 -7.57
C PRO A 26 32.53 -1.71 -6.44
N LEU A 27 32.84 -3.01 -6.31
CA LEU A 27 32.20 -3.97 -5.39
C LEU A 27 30.69 -4.17 -5.65
N PRO A 28 30.28 -4.56 -6.88
CA PRO A 28 28.86 -4.63 -7.28
C PRO A 28 28.01 -5.56 -6.41
N GLN A 29 28.63 -6.60 -5.83
CA GLN A 29 27.97 -7.62 -5.00
C GLN A 29 27.38 -6.99 -3.73
N LEU A 30 28.10 -6.07 -3.08
CA LEU A 30 27.63 -5.40 -1.87
C LEU A 30 26.48 -4.44 -2.20
N TRP A 31 26.58 -3.69 -3.29
CA TRP A 31 25.55 -2.75 -3.73
C TRP A 31 24.26 -3.43 -4.18
N SER A 32 24.35 -4.56 -4.88
CA SER A 32 23.16 -5.34 -5.26
C SER A 32 22.41 -5.87 -4.04
N VAL A 33 23.12 -6.42 -3.04
CA VAL A 33 22.48 -6.93 -1.81
C VAL A 33 21.77 -5.82 -1.05
N LEU A 34 22.42 -4.67 -0.84
CA LEU A 34 21.81 -3.53 -0.16
C LEU A 34 20.57 -3.01 -0.89
N PHE A 35 20.61 -2.95 -2.22
CA PHE A 35 19.49 -2.51 -3.05
C PHE A 35 18.30 -3.45 -2.96
N PHE A 36 18.51 -4.76 -3.11
CA PHE A 36 17.42 -5.73 -3.00
C PHE A 36 16.87 -5.84 -1.56
N LEU A 37 17.72 -5.69 -0.54
CA LEU A 37 17.28 -5.64 0.86
C LEU A 37 16.41 -4.43 1.13
N MET A 38 16.76 -3.26 0.58
CA MET A 38 15.93 -2.06 0.64
C MET A 38 14.56 -2.31 -0.02
N LEU A 39 14.53 -2.84 -1.25
CA LEU A 39 13.27 -3.14 -1.95
C LEU A 39 12.41 -4.15 -1.18
N MET A 40 13.03 -5.19 -0.61
CA MET A 40 12.34 -6.19 0.21
C MET A 40 11.76 -5.58 1.49
N SER A 41 12.52 -4.71 2.16
CA SER A 41 12.07 -4.04 3.39
C SER A 41 10.90 -3.09 3.12
N LEU A 42 10.95 -2.32 2.01
CA LEU A 42 9.85 -1.47 1.56
C LEU A 42 8.59 -2.30 1.25
N GLY A 43 8.77 -3.44 0.58
CA GLY A 43 7.69 -4.39 0.30
C GLY A 43 7.06 -4.92 1.59
N PHE A 44 7.85 -5.48 2.50
CA PHE A 44 7.31 -6.06 3.72
C PHE A 44 6.64 -5.03 4.64
N GLY A 45 7.22 -3.85 4.83
CA GLY A 45 6.62 -2.81 5.67
C GLY A 45 5.23 -2.40 5.19
N SER A 46 5.05 -2.22 3.87
CA SER A 46 3.74 -1.88 3.29
C SER A 46 2.72 -3.02 3.39
N GLN A 47 3.16 -4.28 3.19
CA GLN A 47 2.29 -5.44 3.27
C GLN A 47 1.75 -5.68 4.69
N PHE A 48 2.59 -5.51 5.73
CA PHE A 48 2.13 -5.65 7.11
C PHE A 48 1.05 -4.63 7.46
N THR A 49 1.26 -3.36 7.11
CA THR A 49 0.26 -2.30 7.34
C THR A 49 -1.05 -2.58 6.60
N MET A 50 -0.99 -3.11 5.37
CA MET A 50 -2.19 -3.46 4.59
C MET A 50 -2.99 -4.57 5.26
N VAL A 51 -2.33 -5.68 5.65
CA VAL A 51 -3.00 -6.80 6.32
C VAL A 51 -3.57 -6.37 7.67
N GLU A 52 -2.83 -5.56 8.44
CA GLU A 52 -3.31 -5.01 9.71
C GLU A 52 -4.54 -4.12 9.52
N THR A 53 -4.54 -3.26 8.49
CA THR A 53 -5.68 -2.37 8.19
C THR A 53 -6.92 -3.17 7.82
N VAL A 54 -6.77 -4.18 6.95
CA VAL A 54 -7.90 -5.04 6.54
C VAL A 54 -8.45 -5.84 7.72
N THR A 55 -7.57 -6.45 8.51
CA THR A 55 -7.99 -7.29 9.65
C THR A 55 -8.61 -6.46 10.77
N THR A 56 -8.13 -5.24 11.00
CA THR A 56 -8.74 -4.28 11.94
C THR A 56 -10.11 -3.83 11.46
N ALA A 57 -10.25 -3.46 10.18
CA ALA A 57 -11.54 -3.07 9.61
C ALA A 57 -12.58 -4.20 9.69
N LEU A 58 -12.17 -5.45 9.46
CA LEU A 58 -13.04 -6.62 9.62
C LEU A 58 -13.44 -6.83 11.09
N ALA A 59 -12.51 -6.68 12.02
CA ALA A 59 -12.77 -6.82 13.45
C ALA A 59 -13.68 -5.71 14.01
N ASP A 60 -13.66 -4.51 13.43
CA ASP A 60 -14.51 -3.39 13.82
C ASP A 60 -15.96 -3.56 13.34
N GLN A 61 -16.18 -4.21 12.18
CA GLN A 61 -17.52 -4.45 11.65
C GLN A 61 -18.24 -5.65 12.30
N PHE A 62 -17.49 -6.67 12.75
CA PHE A 62 -18.08 -7.90 13.29
C PHE A 62 -17.48 -8.29 14.64
N GLU A 63 -18.31 -8.18 15.68
CA GLU A 63 -17.90 -8.43 17.06
C GLU A 63 -17.49 -9.90 17.33
N TRP A 64 -18.04 -10.85 16.55
CA TRP A 64 -17.63 -12.27 16.59
C TRP A 64 -16.20 -12.48 16.09
N MET A 65 -15.77 -11.73 15.06
CA MET A 65 -14.41 -11.81 14.51
C MET A 65 -13.38 -11.20 15.46
N ARG A 66 -13.78 -10.28 16.34
CA ARG A 66 -12.92 -9.67 17.35
C ARG A 66 -12.37 -10.65 18.40
N GLN A 67 -13.12 -11.72 18.72
CA GLN A 67 -12.70 -12.74 19.69
C GLN A 67 -11.69 -13.74 19.12
N ARG A 68 -11.60 -13.85 17.79
CA ARG A 68 -10.76 -14.84 17.08
C ARG A 68 -9.78 -14.16 16.11
N LYS A 69 -9.14 -13.07 16.54
CA LYS A 69 -8.25 -12.25 15.71
C LYS A 69 -7.20 -13.07 14.94
N THR A 70 -6.56 -14.03 15.60
CA THR A 70 -5.54 -14.89 14.96
C THR A 70 -6.11 -15.69 13.79
N LEU A 71 -7.33 -16.22 13.90
CA LEU A 71 -7.95 -16.97 12.81
C LEU A 71 -8.29 -16.06 11.63
N VAL A 72 -8.79 -14.85 11.90
CA VAL A 72 -9.11 -13.86 10.85
C VAL A 72 -7.85 -13.51 10.05
N VAL A 73 -6.75 -13.20 10.74
CA VAL A 73 -5.46 -12.88 10.09
C VAL A 73 -5.00 -14.03 9.21
N VAL A 74 -4.98 -15.27 9.73
CA VAL A 74 -4.56 -16.44 8.96
C VAL A 74 -5.44 -16.64 7.73
N THR A 75 -6.77 -16.53 7.86
CA THR A 75 -7.68 -16.65 6.71
C THR A 75 -7.45 -15.56 5.67
N THR A 76 -7.27 -14.31 6.08
CA THR A 76 -6.98 -13.20 5.18
C THR A 76 -5.65 -13.41 4.45
N CYS A 77 -4.60 -13.84 5.15
CA CYS A 77 -3.31 -14.17 4.54
C CYS A 77 -3.41 -15.32 3.53
N VAL A 78 -4.17 -16.38 3.83
CA VAL A 78 -4.37 -17.51 2.90
C VAL A 78 -5.10 -17.06 1.65
N ILE A 79 -6.14 -16.23 1.78
CA ILE A 79 -6.89 -15.70 0.63
C ILE A 79 -5.97 -14.83 -0.25
N ILE A 80 -5.22 -13.90 0.36
CA ILE A 80 -4.28 -13.03 -0.37
C ILE A 80 -3.18 -13.85 -1.03
N PHE A 81 -2.68 -14.91 -0.39
CA PHE A 81 -1.69 -15.82 -0.95
C PHE A 81 -2.22 -16.55 -2.19
N LEU A 82 -3.45 -17.08 -2.14
CA LEU A 82 -4.09 -17.74 -3.29
C LEU A 82 -4.28 -16.78 -4.47
N MET A 83 -4.73 -15.54 -4.20
CA MET A 83 -4.85 -14.50 -5.22
C MET A 83 -3.49 -14.06 -5.78
N GLY A 84 -2.47 -13.97 -4.93
CA GLY A 84 -1.10 -13.66 -5.35
C GLY A 84 -0.51 -14.75 -6.24
N LEU A 85 -0.88 -16.02 -6.01
CA LEU A 85 -0.40 -17.16 -6.77
C LEU A 85 -0.77 -17.06 -8.25
N THR A 86 -1.98 -16.58 -8.56
CA THR A 86 -2.41 -16.28 -9.94
C THR A 86 -1.51 -15.26 -10.64
N MET A 87 -0.88 -14.34 -9.90
CA MET A 87 0.01 -13.31 -10.45
C MET A 87 1.45 -13.81 -10.64
N CYS A 88 1.79 -15.02 -10.16
CA CYS A 88 3.12 -15.63 -10.30
C CYS A 88 3.24 -16.59 -11.50
N LEU A 89 2.17 -16.83 -12.26
CA LEU A 89 2.19 -17.68 -13.47
C LEU A 89 2.95 -16.98 -14.63
N GLU A 90 3.24 -17.71 -15.71
CA GLU A 90 4.04 -17.21 -16.85
C GLU A 90 3.46 -15.96 -17.54
N GLY A 91 2.15 -15.71 -17.42
CA GLY A 91 1.48 -14.49 -17.90
C GLY A 91 1.17 -13.45 -16.80
N GLY A 92 1.67 -13.66 -15.59
CA GLY A 92 1.30 -12.90 -14.39
C GLY A 92 1.65 -11.41 -14.46
N ILE A 93 2.68 -11.04 -15.22
CA ILE A 93 3.08 -9.64 -15.39
C ILE A 93 1.96 -8.79 -16.03
N PHE A 94 1.20 -9.36 -16.96
CA PHE A 94 0.06 -8.67 -17.59
C PHE A 94 -1.10 -8.50 -16.62
N MET A 95 -1.40 -9.52 -15.81
CA MET A 95 -2.41 -9.41 -14.75
C MET A 95 -1.99 -8.39 -13.68
N PHE A 96 -0.71 -8.36 -13.32
CA PHE A 96 -0.14 -7.41 -12.37
C PHE A 96 -0.26 -5.97 -12.85
N GLU A 97 0.09 -5.71 -14.10
CA GLU A 97 0.02 -4.36 -14.68
C GLU A 97 -1.42 -3.86 -14.78
N LEU A 98 -2.35 -4.73 -15.21
CA LEU A 98 -3.77 -4.40 -15.27
C LEU A 98 -4.33 -4.08 -13.88
N PHE A 99 -4.00 -4.89 -12.88
CA PHE A 99 -4.41 -4.66 -11.49
C PHE A 99 -3.83 -3.36 -10.93
N PHE A 100 -2.55 -3.08 -11.17
CA PHE A 100 -1.90 -1.86 -10.69
C PHE A 100 -2.55 -0.61 -11.28
N PHE A 101 -2.83 -0.59 -12.58
CA PHE A 101 -3.43 0.57 -13.23
C PHE A 101 -4.89 0.78 -12.82
N TYR A 102 -5.70 -0.29 -12.85
CA TYR A 102 -7.14 -0.18 -12.64
C TYR A 102 -7.55 -0.17 -11.16
N SER A 103 -6.98 -1.06 -10.34
CA SER A 103 -7.32 -1.17 -8.92
C SER A 103 -6.63 -0.10 -8.08
N ALA A 104 -5.29 -0.05 -8.08
CA ALA A 104 -4.57 0.88 -7.22
C ALA A 104 -4.56 2.33 -7.75
N GLY A 105 -4.57 2.51 -9.07
CA GLY A 105 -4.59 3.83 -9.71
C GLY A 105 -5.99 4.44 -9.75
N VAL A 106 -6.81 3.99 -10.71
CA VAL A 106 -8.09 4.64 -11.02
C VAL A 106 -9.10 4.53 -9.87
N SER A 107 -9.22 3.36 -9.25
CA SER A 107 -10.25 3.14 -8.22
C SER A 107 -10.04 3.97 -6.96
N VAL A 108 -8.78 4.11 -6.50
CA VAL A 108 -8.46 4.90 -5.30
C VAL A 108 -8.75 6.40 -5.51
N ILE A 109 -8.42 6.93 -6.69
CA ILE A 109 -8.71 8.34 -7.02
C ILE A 109 -10.23 8.58 -7.04
N MET A 110 -11.00 7.68 -7.67
CA MET A 110 -12.46 7.76 -7.70
C MET A 110 -13.06 7.70 -6.29
N LEU A 111 -12.61 6.76 -5.45
CA LEU A 111 -13.05 6.66 -4.05
C LEU A 111 -12.72 7.93 -3.26
N GLY A 112 -11.54 8.51 -3.46
CA GLY A 112 -11.15 9.78 -2.83
C GLY A 112 -12.09 10.93 -3.19
N ILE A 113 -12.42 11.09 -4.48
CA ILE A 113 -13.36 12.13 -4.94
C ILE A 113 -14.74 11.91 -4.34
N LEU A 114 -15.26 10.68 -4.36
CA LEU A 114 -16.57 10.36 -3.79
C LEU A 114 -16.61 10.61 -2.28
N GLN A 115 -15.53 10.31 -1.57
CA GLN A 115 -15.45 10.54 -0.13
C GLN A 115 -15.45 12.03 0.21
N LEU A 116 -14.75 12.85 -0.57
CA LEU A 116 -14.76 14.31 -0.42
C LEU A 116 -16.15 14.90 -0.72
N LEU A 117 -16.78 14.49 -1.81
CA LEU A 117 -18.14 14.93 -2.16
C LEU A 117 -19.18 14.49 -1.13
N GLY A 118 -19.08 13.24 -0.66
CA GLY A 118 -19.94 12.68 0.37
C GLY A 118 -19.83 13.45 1.69
N VAL A 119 -18.61 13.75 2.15
CA VAL A 119 -18.41 14.58 3.35
C VAL A 119 -18.97 15.98 3.16
N GLN A 120 -18.71 16.61 2.01
CA GLN A 120 -19.18 17.97 1.75
C GLN A 120 -20.71 18.07 1.69
N TYR A 121 -21.38 17.07 1.11
CA TYR A 121 -22.84 17.08 0.93
C TYR A 121 -23.60 16.59 2.16
N VAL A 122 -23.14 15.53 2.83
CA VAL A 122 -23.83 14.91 3.98
C VAL A 122 -23.54 15.64 5.29
N TYR A 123 -22.29 16.05 5.54
CA TYR A 123 -21.89 16.69 6.79
C TYR A 123 -21.91 18.23 6.73
N GLY A 124 -21.95 18.82 5.54
CA GLY A 124 -21.95 20.27 5.34
C GLY A 124 -20.61 20.94 5.65
N THR A 125 -20.28 21.99 4.90
CA THR A 125 -18.99 22.70 4.97
C THR A 125 -18.77 23.44 6.30
N SER A 126 -19.84 23.78 7.02
CA SER A 126 -19.80 24.58 8.24
C SER A 126 -19.40 23.79 9.49
N VAL A 127 -19.71 22.49 9.57
CA VAL A 127 -19.41 21.63 10.72
C VAL A 127 -18.07 20.90 10.57
N SER A 128 -17.69 20.48 9.35
CA SER A 128 -16.43 19.74 9.12
C SER A 128 -15.16 20.55 9.41
N SER A 129 -15.16 21.85 9.11
CA SER A 129 -13.98 22.71 9.23
C SER A 129 -13.70 23.17 10.67
N SER A 130 -14.75 23.28 11.49
CA SER A 130 -14.69 23.85 12.84
C SER A 130 -14.67 22.79 13.96
N LEU A 131 -15.24 21.60 13.73
CA LEU A 131 -15.28 20.52 14.73
C LEU A 131 -14.04 19.61 14.69
N ASN A 132 -13.42 19.36 13.54
CA ASN A 132 -12.37 18.33 13.46
C ASN A 132 -10.99 18.84 13.95
N ILE A 133 -10.61 20.07 13.59
CA ILE A 133 -9.32 20.66 14.03
C ILE A 133 -9.29 20.93 15.55
N GLY A 134 -10.40 21.40 16.13
CA GLY A 134 -10.48 21.79 17.54
C GLY A 134 -10.53 20.61 18.51
N TYR A 135 -11.25 19.54 18.14
CA TYR A 135 -11.36 18.34 18.97
C TYR A 135 -10.12 17.44 18.85
N MET A 136 -9.51 17.35 17.67
CA MET A 136 -8.27 16.59 17.48
C MET A 136 -7.08 17.23 18.22
N HIS A 137 -6.98 18.57 18.23
CA HIS A 137 -5.98 19.27 19.03
C HIS A 137 -6.18 19.05 20.54
N ARG A 138 -7.43 18.98 21.03
CA ARG A 138 -7.73 18.77 22.46
C ARG A 138 -7.43 17.33 22.93
N ILE A 139 -7.67 16.33 22.08
CA ILE A 139 -7.37 14.91 22.37
C ILE A 139 -5.87 14.62 22.31
N LEU A 140 -5.15 15.23 21.36
CA LEU A 140 -3.69 15.11 21.29
C LEU A 140 -3.02 15.75 22.51
N TYR A 141 -3.52 16.91 22.97
CA TYR A 141 -3.00 17.57 24.17
C TYR A 141 -3.25 16.76 25.45
N SER A 142 -4.41 16.11 25.59
CA SER A 142 -4.69 15.27 26.76
C SER A 142 -3.89 13.97 26.78
N ARG A 143 -3.52 13.43 25.62
CA ARG A 143 -2.67 12.23 25.48
C ARG A 143 -1.18 12.48 25.68
N PHE A 144 -0.72 13.73 25.59
CA PHE A 144 0.68 14.13 25.77
C PHE A 144 0.94 14.74 27.15
N SER A 145 -0.13 15.01 27.93
CA SER A 145 -0.07 15.55 29.29
C SER A 145 -0.15 14.47 30.39
N GLU A 146 -0.22 13.19 30.00
CA GLU A 146 0.07 12.02 30.85
C GLU A 146 1.44 11.44 30.49
#